data_AF-A0A4Q6A2U3-F1
#
_entry.id   AF-A0A4Q6A2U3-F1
#
_cell.length_a   1.000
_cell.length_b   1.000
_cell.length_c   1.000
_cell.angle_alpha   90.00
_cell.angle_beta   90.00
_cell.angle_gamma   90.00
#
_symmetry.space_group_name_H-M   'P 1'
#
loop_
_entity.id
_entity.type
_entity.pdbx_description
1 polymer ?
#
loop_
_entity_poly.entity_id
_entity_poly.type
_entity_poly.pdbx_seq_one_letter_code
_entity_poly.pdbx_strand_id
1 'polypeptide(L)'
;EDTDGDGQANITDTLITGFALTNPQHNANSPVYGVDNWIYVAHESAVGTREYKDQFGDEGREIVYYKDSNAVRLPKNADGRSIRFHPDTKQLEVLSSSCQFGHTFDEWGRRFNCNNSNQGFQEVIANRYFDRNPAAFVSDAVQSMSDHLDAAEVYPTTLHPDRQILTDAGVLTSACGLTTYMGNAFPEPYNKNVTFVAEPVSNLVHVDVLRDSGASFVASRIVQNKEFLTSTDSWSRPVNFYVGPDGALYMLDYYRRVIESPEWMSDEVIKAGGLYDGMDKGRIYRITPTNAKTAEWTRGVTLGKSSPAELVKYLNNENYWWRINAQRLLVDKGDRSVVPELTKLLKEGSPMGRLHALWSLDGLNAVEPEHVMTALGDSEAGMRENAIQVAERHLEKSPELVKALIEKQGDIDAKVRFQLLLTLGYVDAPDVVTARNNILFKDIKDKWVQVAALSARSLKMGGLLNELRTKADAANYSSLVKRIATMNGASGTNTEVHSLLSVYGKDNDAGIIEGLSAGLRNRKSVFKLTSIEQNNLLTDYFATTSGDKSQAILNVLRRKGVADESVKLAAIKKAIVVMKDSSVDYRKRAAA
;
A
#
# COMPACT_ATOMS: atom_id res chain seq x y z
N GLU A 1 25.42 1.21 17.76
CA GLU A 1 25.22 1.77 19.11
C GLU A 1 26.34 2.74 19.39
N ASP A 2 26.01 3.84 20.06
CA ASP A 2 26.94 4.84 20.59
C ASP A 2 26.88 4.71 22.12
N THR A 3 27.82 3.96 22.71
CA THR A 3 27.80 3.65 24.14
C THR A 3 28.46 4.71 25.01
N ASP A 4 29.19 5.65 24.42
CA ASP A 4 29.92 6.70 25.13
C ASP A 4 29.34 8.11 24.94
N GLY A 5 28.36 8.25 24.04
CA GLY A 5 27.57 9.45 23.82
C GLY A 5 28.31 10.55 23.05
N ASP A 6 29.34 10.20 22.29
CA ASP A 6 30.12 11.14 21.49
C ASP A 6 29.46 11.49 20.14
N GLY A 7 28.35 10.81 19.80
CA GLY A 7 27.62 10.96 18.55
C GLY A 7 28.13 10.06 17.42
N GLN A 8 29.09 9.17 17.69
CA GLN A 8 29.64 8.20 16.74
C GLN A 8 29.29 6.78 17.20
N ALA A 9 28.88 5.93 16.25
CA ALA A 9 28.61 4.54 16.57
C ALA A 9 29.94 3.80 16.81
N ASN A 10 30.19 3.37 18.04
CA ASN A 10 31.35 2.56 18.40
C ASN A 10 31.07 1.04 18.36
N ILE A 11 29.79 0.64 18.27
CA ILE A 11 29.38 -0.75 18.02
C ILE A 11 28.54 -0.82 16.74
N THR A 12 28.96 -1.67 15.80
CA THR A 12 28.20 -2.01 14.60
C THR A 12 27.73 -3.46 14.69
N ASP A 13 26.43 -3.68 14.53
CA ASP A 13 25.83 -5.01 14.56
C ASP A 13 24.84 -5.21 13.41
N THR A 14 24.69 -6.45 12.96
CA THR A 14 23.68 -6.81 11.97
C THR A 14 22.37 -7.13 12.69
N LEU A 15 21.34 -6.31 12.47
CA LEU A 15 20.03 -6.54 13.07
C LEU A 15 19.20 -7.52 12.24
N ILE A 16 19.00 -7.21 10.95
CA ILE A 16 18.21 -8.00 10.01
C ILE A 16 19.08 -8.37 8.81
N THR A 17 18.93 -9.60 8.32
CA THR A 17 19.62 -10.10 7.12
C THR A 17 18.64 -10.84 6.22
N GLY A 18 19.08 -11.13 4.99
CA GLY A 18 18.39 -12.04 4.08
C GLY A 18 17.90 -11.43 2.77
N PHE A 19 18.01 -10.11 2.62
CA PHE A 19 17.72 -9.41 1.37
C PHE A 19 18.63 -9.87 0.24
N ALA A 20 18.07 -9.92 -0.96
CA ALA A 20 18.81 -10.12 -2.19
C ALA A 20 19.83 -9.00 -2.40
N LEU A 21 20.91 -9.35 -3.11
CA LEU A 21 21.95 -8.43 -3.56
C LEU A 21 22.04 -8.41 -5.09
N THR A 22 20.98 -8.82 -5.79
CA THR A 22 21.01 -8.90 -7.26
C THR A 22 21.10 -7.52 -7.91
N ASN A 23 20.04 -6.72 -7.85
CA ASN A 23 20.01 -5.42 -8.50
C ASN A 23 19.94 -4.30 -7.45
N PRO A 24 20.96 -3.44 -7.36
CA PRO A 24 21.00 -2.33 -6.40
C PRO A 24 19.76 -1.41 -6.41
N GLN A 25 19.02 -1.33 -7.52
CA GLN A 25 17.79 -0.55 -7.64
C GLN A 25 16.59 -1.14 -6.87
N HIS A 26 16.55 -2.46 -6.68
CA HIS A 26 15.40 -3.18 -6.10
C HIS A 26 15.64 -3.66 -4.66
N ASN A 27 16.82 -3.35 -4.11
CA ASN A 27 17.25 -3.83 -2.81
C ASN A 27 16.65 -3.01 -1.66
N ALA A 28 16.76 -3.55 -0.46
CA ALA A 28 16.30 -2.91 0.77
C ALA A 28 16.92 -1.50 0.94
N ASN A 29 16.07 -0.50 1.16
CA ASN A 29 16.50 0.89 1.31
C ASN A 29 15.53 1.70 2.18
N SER A 30 15.88 2.96 2.41
CA SER A 30 15.02 3.98 3.03
C SER A 30 14.33 3.51 4.33
N PRO A 31 15.07 3.15 5.40
CA PRO A 31 14.45 2.87 6.68
C PRO A 31 13.76 4.12 7.25
N VAL A 32 12.45 4.03 7.53
CA VAL A 32 11.65 5.13 8.09
C VAL A 32 10.93 4.68 9.36
N TYR A 33 11.08 5.46 10.44
CA TYR A 33 10.36 5.24 11.71
C TYR A 33 8.93 5.77 11.60
N GLY A 34 7.95 4.87 11.69
CA GLY A 34 6.53 5.19 11.64
C GLY A 34 6.00 5.73 12.98
N VAL A 35 4.87 6.45 12.92
CA VAL A 35 4.18 6.92 14.14
C VAL A 35 3.70 5.76 15.01
N ASP A 36 3.57 4.56 14.45
CA ASP A 36 3.20 3.33 15.15
C ASP A 36 4.37 2.63 15.88
N ASN A 37 5.54 3.27 15.92
CA ASN A 37 6.79 2.79 16.51
C ASN A 37 7.48 1.64 15.76
N TRP A 38 7.07 1.37 14.51
CA TRP A 38 7.74 0.39 13.64
C TRP A 38 8.75 1.06 12.70
N ILE A 39 9.79 0.33 12.30
CA ILE A 39 10.70 0.75 11.24
C ILE A 39 10.29 0.07 9.94
N TYR A 40 9.98 0.86 8.93
CA TYR A 40 9.58 0.41 7.60
C TYR A 40 10.77 0.47 6.66
N VAL A 41 10.90 -0.52 5.77
CA VAL A 41 11.99 -0.61 4.80
C VAL A 41 11.39 -0.84 3.41
N ALA A 42 11.71 0.04 2.47
CA ALA A 42 11.37 -0.15 1.06
C ALA A 42 12.17 -1.31 0.49
N HIS A 43 11.51 -2.20 -0.25
CA HIS A 43 12.12 -3.37 -0.87
C HIS A 43 11.25 -3.90 -2.02
N GLU A 44 11.89 -4.55 -3.00
CA GLU A 44 11.24 -5.23 -4.13
C GLU A 44 11.81 -6.63 -4.41
N SER A 45 11.22 -7.31 -5.40
CA SER A 45 11.67 -8.61 -5.91
C SER A 45 13.12 -8.57 -6.39
N ALA A 46 13.85 -9.67 -6.16
CA ALA A 46 15.13 -9.92 -6.79
C ALA A 46 14.97 -9.90 -8.33
N VAL A 47 15.79 -9.10 -8.98
CA VAL A 47 15.91 -9.07 -10.45
C VAL A 47 17.20 -9.78 -10.83
N GLY A 48 17.09 -10.92 -11.53
CA GLY A 48 18.26 -11.69 -11.95
C GLY A 48 19.06 -10.97 -13.05
N THR A 49 20.39 -11.10 -12.99
CA THR A 49 21.30 -10.64 -14.03
C THR A 49 21.64 -11.76 -15.01
N ARG A 50 21.93 -11.40 -16.28
CA ARG A 50 22.43 -12.37 -17.27
C ARG A 50 23.95 -12.40 -17.35
N GLU A 51 24.59 -11.24 -17.21
CA GLU A 51 26.02 -11.05 -17.48
C GLU A 51 26.86 -10.99 -16.21
N TYR A 52 26.35 -10.40 -15.14
CA TYR A 52 27.12 -10.08 -13.92
C TYR A 52 26.76 -10.99 -12.75
N LYS A 53 26.58 -12.30 -13.00
CA LYS A 53 26.05 -13.26 -12.00
C LYS A 53 26.89 -13.35 -10.72
N ASP A 54 28.20 -13.15 -10.81
CA ASP A 54 29.06 -13.19 -9.63
C ASP A 54 28.81 -11.98 -8.71
N GLN A 55 28.47 -10.83 -9.29
CA GLN A 55 28.20 -9.59 -8.56
C GLN A 55 26.73 -9.47 -8.13
N PHE A 56 25.81 -9.94 -8.97
CA PHE A 56 24.38 -9.64 -8.93
C PHE A 56 23.50 -10.92 -8.99
N GLY A 57 24.05 -12.08 -8.60
CA GLY A 57 23.34 -13.36 -8.61
C GLY A 57 22.72 -13.81 -7.28
N ASP A 58 22.93 -13.07 -6.18
CA ASP A 58 22.37 -13.41 -4.87
C ASP A 58 20.89 -13.00 -4.77
N GLU A 59 20.00 -13.97 -5.00
CA GLU A 59 18.54 -13.82 -4.90
C GLU A 59 18.01 -13.71 -3.45
N GLY A 60 18.90 -13.65 -2.46
CA GLY A 60 18.54 -13.56 -1.06
C GLY A 60 18.09 -14.89 -0.45
N ARG A 61 17.69 -14.80 0.82
CA ARG A 61 17.24 -15.92 1.67
C ARG A 61 16.06 -15.47 2.51
N GLU A 62 15.61 -16.32 3.43
CA GLU A 62 14.62 -15.90 4.44
C GLU A 62 15.11 -14.64 5.17
N ILE A 63 14.21 -13.67 5.37
CA ILE A 63 14.53 -12.47 6.13
C ILE A 63 14.30 -12.75 7.61
N VAL A 64 15.34 -12.52 8.41
CA VAL A 64 15.38 -12.88 9.83
C VAL A 64 16.14 -11.85 10.63
N TYR A 65 15.87 -11.80 11.94
CA TYR A 65 16.80 -11.19 12.89
C TYR A 65 18.08 -12.03 12.97
N TYR A 66 19.22 -11.42 12.67
CA TYR A 66 20.48 -12.14 12.41
C TYR A 66 20.95 -13.01 13.58
N LYS A 67 20.83 -12.50 14.81
CA LYS A 67 21.29 -13.18 16.04
C LYS A 67 20.20 -13.97 16.76
N ASP A 68 18.97 -13.97 16.24
CA ASP A 68 17.84 -14.62 16.91
C ASP A 68 17.20 -15.67 16.00
N SER A 69 17.67 -16.91 16.14
CA SER A 69 17.16 -18.03 15.35
C SER A 69 15.68 -18.35 15.61
N ASN A 70 15.13 -17.89 16.73
CA ASN A 70 13.76 -18.13 17.17
C ASN A 70 12.81 -16.98 16.79
N ALA A 71 13.33 -15.86 16.28
CA ALA A 71 12.51 -14.76 15.81
C ALA A 71 11.66 -15.14 14.60
N VAL A 72 10.64 -14.31 14.33
CA VAL A 72 9.78 -14.45 13.15
C VAL A 72 10.65 -14.42 11.88
N ARG A 73 10.30 -15.27 10.93
CA ARG A 73 10.98 -15.40 9.63
C ARG A 73 10.02 -15.01 8.53
N LEU A 74 10.48 -14.18 7.61
CA LEU A 74 9.76 -13.92 6.37
C LEU A 74 10.25 -14.90 5.28
N PRO A 75 9.41 -15.17 4.26
CA PRO A 75 9.81 -15.93 3.09
C PRO A 75 11.10 -15.40 2.43
N LYS A 76 11.67 -16.19 1.51
CA LYS A 76 12.85 -15.79 0.74
C LYS A 76 12.63 -14.41 0.14
N ASN A 77 13.50 -13.46 0.49
CA ASN A 77 13.44 -12.07 0.02
C ASN A 77 12.06 -11.39 0.25
N ALA A 78 11.34 -11.76 1.32
CA ALA A 78 9.97 -11.30 1.64
C ALA A 78 8.96 -11.41 0.47
N ASP A 79 9.13 -12.42 -0.40
CA ASP A 79 8.35 -12.54 -1.65
C ASP A 79 8.41 -11.26 -2.52
N GLY A 80 9.50 -10.49 -2.43
CA GLY A 80 9.72 -9.27 -3.18
C GLY A 80 8.91 -8.06 -2.72
N ARG A 81 8.51 -8.03 -1.44
CA ARG A 81 7.71 -6.94 -0.85
C ARG A 81 8.51 -6.19 0.20
N SER A 82 8.10 -4.95 0.45
CA SER A 82 8.61 -4.16 1.57
C SER A 82 8.36 -4.87 2.90
N ILE A 83 9.15 -4.52 3.91
CA ILE A 83 9.01 -5.08 5.26
C ILE A 83 8.85 -3.99 6.29
N ARG A 84 8.38 -4.35 7.48
CA ARG A 84 8.56 -3.56 8.69
C ARG A 84 9.02 -4.43 9.83
N PHE A 85 9.73 -3.84 10.77
CA PHE A 85 10.23 -4.54 11.95
C PHE A 85 10.19 -3.65 13.19
N HIS A 86 10.10 -4.29 14.35
CA HIS A 86 10.14 -3.62 15.64
C HIS A 86 11.41 -4.04 16.39
N PRO A 87 12.40 -3.16 16.59
CA PRO A 87 13.71 -3.56 17.09
C PRO A 87 13.64 -4.25 18.47
N ASP A 88 12.87 -3.71 19.42
CA ASP A 88 12.87 -4.21 20.80
C ASP A 88 12.06 -5.49 20.99
N THR A 89 10.85 -5.56 20.42
CA THR A 89 9.98 -6.75 20.49
C THR A 89 10.36 -7.84 19.49
N LYS A 90 11.33 -7.56 18.60
CA LYS A 90 11.81 -8.45 17.52
C LYS A 90 10.71 -8.98 16.61
N GLN A 91 9.66 -8.20 16.43
CA GLN A 91 8.60 -8.51 15.48
C GLN A 91 9.03 -8.12 14.08
N LEU A 92 8.60 -8.90 13.09
CA LEU A 92 8.97 -8.75 11.70
C LEU A 92 7.76 -9.09 10.83
N GLU A 93 7.40 -8.21 9.92
CA GLU A 93 6.24 -8.35 9.05
C GLU A 93 6.58 -8.00 7.60
N VAL A 94 5.98 -8.74 6.68
CA VAL A 94 5.91 -8.36 5.27
C VAL A 94 4.78 -7.35 5.06
N LEU A 95 4.98 -6.40 4.18
CA LEU A 95 3.97 -5.41 3.78
C LEU A 95 3.22 -5.89 2.53
N SER A 96 2.13 -5.21 2.20
CA SER A 96 1.35 -5.51 1.00
C SER A 96 1.96 -4.91 -0.27
N SER A 97 2.83 -3.91 -0.12
CA SER A 97 3.47 -3.20 -1.24
C SER A 97 4.94 -3.56 -1.41
N SER A 98 5.44 -3.47 -2.64
CA SER A 98 6.85 -3.26 -2.95
C SER A 98 7.11 -1.76 -3.16
N CYS A 99 8.35 -1.32 -3.01
CA CYS A 99 8.75 0.07 -3.25
C CYS A 99 10.20 0.10 -3.72
N GLN A 100 10.46 0.85 -4.79
CA GLN A 100 11.81 0.95 -5.37
C GLN A 100 12.73 1.80 -4.51
N PHE A 101 12.46 3.11 -4.41
CA PHE A 101 13.34 4.00 -3.66
C PHE A 101 12.60 5.23 -3.12
N GLY A 102 12.63 5.40 -1.80
CA GLY A 102 11.98 6.52 -1.12
C GLY A 102 10.49 6.28 -0.90
N HIS A 103 10.10 6.29 0.36
CA HIS A 103 8.72 6.16 0.79
C HIS A 103 8.47 7.04 2.01
N THR A 104 7.20 7.29 2.33
CA THR A 104 6.84 8.29 3.33
C THR A 104 5.49 7.98 3.96
N PHE A 105 5.10 8.80 4.92
CA PHE A 105 3.79 8.76 5.57
C PHE A 105 3.09 10.11 5.41
N ASP A 106 1.77 10.12 5.45
CA ASP A 106 1.03 11.34 5.80
C ASP A 106 1.12 11.63 7.31
N GLU A 107 0.56 12.76 7.73
CA GLU A 107 0.55 13.18 9.13
C GLU A 107 -0.20 12.22 10.07
N TRP A 108 -1.03 11.33 9.51
CA TRP A 108 -1.87 10.38 10.24
C TRP A 108 -1.31 8.94 10.23
N GLY A 109 -0.14 8.72 9.63
CA GLY A 109 0.54 7.42 9.59
C GLY A 109 0.16 6.53 8.41
N ARG A 110 -0.48 7.05 7.35
CA ARG A 110 -0.79 6.28 6.13
C ARG A 110 0.41 6.29 5.19
N ARG A 111 0.81 5.11 4.72
CA ARG A 111 2.07 4.91 3.97
C ARG A 111 1.90 5.13 2.46
N PHE A 112 2.80 5.92 1.88
CA PHE A 112 2.92 6.13 0.44
C PHE A 112 4.26 5.64 -0.09
N ASN A 113 4.24 5.10 -1.30
CA ASN A 113 5.36 4.48 -1.99
C ASN A 113 5.45 5.04 -3.42
N CYS A 114 6.57 4.80 -4.09
CA CYS A 114 6.75 5.12 -5.50
C CYS A 114 7.54 4.03 -6.23
N ASN A 115 7.48 4.10 -7.56
CA ASN A 115 8.38 3.40 -8.45
C ASN A 115 8.69 4.29 -9.66
N ASN A 116 9.64 3.87 -10.48
CA ASN A 116 10.14 4.63 -11.62
C ASN A 116 9.05 5.19 -12.56
N SER A 117 7.93 4.48 -12.74
CA SER A 117 6.83 4.88 -13.63
C SER A 117 5.61 5.44 -12.88
N ASN A 118 5.59 5.42 -11.55
CA ASN A 118 4.47 5.88 -10.73
C ASN A 118 4.97 6.74 -9.57
N GLN A 119 4.66 8.03 -9.63
CA GLN A 119 5.10 9.04 -8.68
C GLN A 119 4.53 8.85 -7.27
N GLY A 120 3.43 8.12 -7.12
CA GLY A 120 2.81 7.93 -5.82
C GLY A 120 1.68 6.92 -5.83
N PHE A 121 1.82 5.90 -4.98
CA PHE A 121 0.75 4.97 -4.66
C PHE A 121 0.67 4.68 -3.17
N GLN A 122 -0.53 4.45 -2.67
CA GLN A 122 -0.77 4.11 -1.27
C GLN A 122 -0.79 2.60 -1.07
N GLU A 123 -0.21 2.13 0.03
CA GLU A 123 -0.54 0.83 0.60
C GLU A 123 -1.88 0.95 1.35
N VAL A 124 -2.99 0.55 0.72
CA VAL A 124 -4.33 0.82 1.25
C VAL A 124 -4.72 -0.19 2.34
N ILE A 125 -4.28 -1.45 2.22
CA ILE A 125 -4.54 -2.50 3.22
C ILE A 125 -3.23 -3.20 3.55
N ALA A 126 -2.78 -3.11 4.80
CA ALA A 126 -1.59 -3.80 5.28
C ALA A 126 -1.75 -5.34 5.26
N ASN A 127 -0.65 -6.06 5.01
CA ASN A 127 -0.69 -7.52 4.76
C ASN A 127 -1.28 -8.32 5.94
N ARG A 128 -1.05 -7.87 7.18
CA ARG A 128 -1.60 -8.50 8.40
C ARG A 128 -3.12 -8.69 8.36
N TYR A 129 -3.85 -7.81 7.67
CA TYR A 129 -5.31 -7.96 7.52
C TYR A 129 -5.70 -9.06 6.54
N PHE A 130 -4.84 -9.45 5.61
CA PHE A 130 -5.05 -10.59 4.73
C PHE A 130 -4.64 -11.90 5.39
N ASP A 131 -3.56 -11.89 6.18
CA ASP A 131 -3.04 -13.09 6.87
C ASP A 131 -4.08 -13.75 7.79
N ARG A 132 -5.01 -12.96 8.36
CA ARG A 132 -6.10 -13.49 9.21
C ARG A 132 -7.17 -14.29 8.46
N ASN A 133 -7.24 -14.18 7.13
CA ASN A 133 -8.16 -14.95 6.30
C ASN A 133 -7.41 -15.53 5.08
N PRO A 134 -6.84 -16.74 5.21
CA PRO A 134 -6.14 -17.42 4.10
C PRO A 134 -7.02 -17.72 2.88
N ALA A 135 -8.36 -17.67 3.02
CA ALA A 135 -9.29 -17.84 1.92
C ALA A 135 -9.62 -16.53 1.19
N ALA A 136 -9.21 -15.37 1.73
CA ALA A 136 -9.46 -14.06 1.15
C ALA A 136 -8.89 -13.97 -0.26
N PHE A 137 -9.72 -13.49 -1.20
CA PHE A 137 -9.24 -13.14 -2.52
C PHE A 137 -8.61 -11.74 -2.48
N VAL A 138 -7.29 -11.71 -2.35
CA VAL A 138 -6.50 -10.49 -2.47
C VAL A 138 -6.37 -10.18 -3.96
N SER A 139 -7.24 -9.31 -4.48
CA SER A 139 -7.11 -8.85 -5.87
C SER A 139 -5.95 -7.88 -6.02
N ASP A 140 -5.77 -7.04 -5.00
CA ASP A 140 -4.85 -5.93 -4.92
C ASP A 140 -4.86 -5.43 -3.46
N ALA A 141 -3.86 -4.65 -3.09
CA ALA A 141 -3.71 -3.99 -1.80
C ALA A 141 -3.13 -2.57 -1.91
N VAL A 142 -2.74 -2.17 -3.12
CA VAL A 142 -2.13 -0.86 -3.41
C VAL A 142 -2.98 -0.06 -4.38
N GLN A 143 -2.97 1.27 -4.25
CA GLN A 143 -3.71 2.17 -5.13
C GLN A 143 -2.78 3.25 -5.68
N SER A 144 -2.64 3.30 -7.01
CA SER A 144 -2.07 4.48 -7.67
C SER A 144 -2.88 5.71 -7.31
N MET A 145 -2.21 6.77 -6.88
CA MET A 145 -2.85 8.05 -6.57
C MET A 145 -2.87 8.97 -7.79
N SER A 146 -2.08 8.68 -8.84
CA SER A 146 -1.93 9.54 -10.02
C SER A 146 -3.25 9.81 -10.75
N ASP A 147 -3.51 11.08 -11.07
CA ASP A 147 -4.48 11.49 -12.10
C ASP A 147 -3.83 11.91 -13.44
N HIS A 148 -2.51 11.74 -13.59
CA HIS A 148 -1.73 12.18 -14.76
C HIS A 148 -1.69 11.18 -15.93
N LEU A 149 -2.75 10.37 -16.15
CA LEU A 149 -2.76 9.24 -17.10
C LEU A 149 -1.71 8.16 -16.75
N ASP A 150 -1.41 7.23 -17.68
CA ASP A 150 -0.58 6.03 -17.43
C ASP A 150 0.87 6.36 -17.03
N ALA A 151 1.42 7.48 -17.51
CA ALA A 151 2.70 8.04 -17.09
C ALA A 151 2.60 9.56 -17.03
N ALA A 152 2.98 10.17 -15.89
CA ALA A 152 2.80 11.60 -15.69
C ALA A 152 3.71 12.40 -16.62
N GLU A 153 3.15 13.31 -17.42
CA GLU A 153 3.92 14.24 -18.24
C GLU A 153 4.85 15.12 -17.38
N VAL A 154 6.06 15.45 -17.83
CA VAL A 154 6.96 16.34 -17.08
C VAL A 154 7.46 17.48 -17.93
N TYR A 155 7.81 18.59 -17.27
CA TYR A 155 8.15 19.86 -17.93
C TYR A 155 9.57 20.34 -17.56
N PRO A 156 10.64 19.68 -18.07
CA PRO A 156 12.04 20.03 -17.78
C PRO A 156 12.48 21.34 -18.45
N THR A 157 13.55 21.96 -17.90
CA THR A 157 14.26 23.12 -18.50
C THR A 157 15.71 22.79 -18.88
N THR A 158 16.07 21.52 -18.88
CA THR A 158 17.42 21.00 -19.12
C THR A 158 17.98 21.48 -20.47
N LEU A 159 19.21 22.00 -20.45
CA LEU A 159 19.93 22.37 -21.66
C LEU A 159 20.88 21.23 -22.06
N HIS A 160 20.94 20.92 -23.35
CA HIS A 160 21.80 19.88 -23.92
C HIS A 160 21.66 18.52 -23.20
N PRO A 161 20.48 17.88 -23.22
CA PRO A 161 20.30 16.58 -22.60
C PRO A 161 21.28 15.57 -23.20
N ASP A 162 22.17 15.04 -22.37
CA ASP A 162 23.20 14.07 -22.77
C ASP A 162 22.79 12.69 -22.23
N ARG A 163 22.64 11.72 -23.13
CA ARG A 163 22.33 10.30 -22.82
C ARG A 163 21.08 10.07 -21.94
N GLN A 164 20.13 11.01 -21.95
CA GLN A 164 18.80 10.86 -21.31
C GLN A 164 17.78 10.09 -22.19
N ILE A 165 18.17 9.66 -23.40
CA ILE A 165 17.26 9.36 -24.54
C ILE A 165 16.86 7.87 -24.63
N LEU A 166 17.16 7.02 -23.65
CA LEU A 166 16.72 5.61 -23.69
C LEU A 166 15.30 5.38 -23.16
N THR A 167 14.64 6.44 -22.66
CA THR A 167 13.25 6.44 -22.20
C THR A 167 12.44 7.53 -22.91
N ASP A 168 11.11 7.41 -22.94
CA ASP A 168 10.23 8.39 -23.57
C ASP A 168 10.41 9.77 -22.92
N ALA A 169 10.82 10.76 -23.71
CA ALA A 169 11.04 12.12 -23.22
C ALA A 169 9.69 12.78 -22.89
N GLY A 170 9.65 13.53 -21.78
CA GLY A 170 8.47 14.31 -21.38
C GLY A 170 7.47 13.56 -20.50
N VAL A 171 7.82 12.38 -19.97
CA VAL A 171 7.08 11.69 -18.91
C VAL A 171 8.01 11.30 -17.75
N LEU A 172 7.44 10.97 -16.58
CA LEU A 172 8.18 10.40 -15.46
C LEU A 172 8.71 9.01 -15.82
N THR A 173 10.01 8.81 -15.59
CA THR A 173 10.72 7.57 -15.94
C THR A 173 11.61 7.05 -14.82
N SER A 174 11.83 7.87 -13.79
CA SER A 174 12.75 7.59 -12.69
C SER A 174 12.23 8.15 -11.36
N ALA A 175 10.90 8.21 -11.20
CA ALA A 175 10.27 8.74 -10.00
C ALA A 175 10.79 8.04 -8.74
N CYS A 176 11.33 8.82 -7.83
CA CYS A 176 11.98 8.33 -6.61
C CYS A 176 11.93 9.36 -5.48
N GLY A 177 12.27 8.93 -4.26
CA GLY A 177 12.43 9.83 -3.13
C GLY A 177 11.12 10.44 -2.62
N LEU A 178 9.97 9.80 -2.88
CA LEU A 178 8.65 10.31 -2.50
C LEU A 178 8.61 10.75 -1.03
N THR A 179 8.27 12.03 -0.79
CA THR A 179 8.26 12.64 0.54
C THR A 179 7.04 13.53 0.74
N THR A 180 6.25 13.28 1.79
CA THR A 180 5.19 14.19 2.23
C THR A 180 5.81 15.37 2.97
N TYR A 181 5.38 16.59 2.65
CA TYR A 181 5.87 17.76 3.36
C TYR A 181 5.08 18.03 4.64
N MET A 182 5.76 17.93 5.78
CA MET A 182 5.20 18.16 7.12
C MET A 182 6.07 19.11 7.96
N GLY A 183 6.75 20.05 7.29
CA GLY A 183 7.71 20.97 7.92
C GLY A 183 7.13 22.30 8.43
N ASN A 184 5.90 22.64 8.02
CA ASN A 184 5.19 23.88 8.34
C ASN A 184 5.91 25.21 8.03
N ALA A 185 7.03 25.19 7.27
CA ALA A 185 7.71 26.42 6.86
C ALA A 185 7.19 26.95 5.53
N PHE A 186 6.79 26.09 4.60
CA PHE A 186 6.30 26.49 3.28
C PHE A 186 4.95 27.21 3.38
N PRO A 187 4.65 28.15 2.47
CA PRO A 187 3.31 28.73 2.38
C PRO A 187 2.35 27.76 1.68
N GLU A 188 1.05 28.01 1.81
CA GLU A 188 0.04 27.41 0.94
C GLU A 188 0.38 27.70 -0.54
N PRO A 189 0.15 26.75 -1.46
CA PRO A 189 -0.46 25.43 -1.24
C PRO A 189 0.53 24.30 -0.89
N TYR A 190 1.79 24.61 -0.53
CA TYR A 190 2.86 23.61 -0.38
C TYR A 190 3.04 23.05 1.04
N ASN A 191 2.15 23.37 1.96
CA ASN A 191 2.29 23.10 3.40
C ASN A 191 1.30 22.06 3.94
N LYS A 192 0.36 21.57 3.13
CA LYS A 192 -0.66 20.60 3.55
C LYS A 192 -0.95 19.59 2.45
N ASN A 193 -0.94 18.30 2.81
CA ASN A 193 -1.25 17.21 1.89
C ASN A 193 -0.44 17.27 0.59
N VAL A 194 0.83 17.63 0.66
CA VAL A 194 1.70 17.75 -0.53
C VAL A 194 2.78 16.69 -0.52
N THR A 195 3.01 16.10 -1.68
CA THR A 195 4.09 15.13 -1.91
C THR A 195 5.08 15.68 -2.93
N PHE A 196 6.37 15.57 -2.60
CA PHE A 196 7.49 15.88 -3.48
C PHE A 196 8.09 14.58 -4.01
N VAL A 197 8.38 14.53 -5.30
CA VAL A 197 8.96 13.38 -5.99
C VAL A 197 10.11 13.84 -6.86
N ALA A 198 11.24 13.15 -6.79
CA ALA A 198 12.39 13.45 -7.61
C ALA A 198 12.27 12.71 -8.95
N GLU A 199 12.63 13.39 -10.05
CA GLU A 199 12.77 12.79 -11.37
C GLU A 199 14.18 13.11 -11.88
N PRO A 200 15.18 12.28 -11.53
CA PRO A 200 16.56 12.53 -11.85
C PRO A 200 16.85 12.47 -13.36
N VAL A 201 16.17 11.63 -14.15
CA VAL A 201 16.40 11.56 -15.60
C VAL A 201 16.11 12.91 -16.26
N SER A 202 15.02 13.57 -15.87
CA SER A 202 14.61 14.89 -16.37
C SER A 202 15.09 16.08 -15.51
N ASN A 203 16.02 15.84 -14.57
CA ASN A 203 16.68 16.88 -13.75
C ASN A 203 15.71 17.79 -12.97
N LEU A 204 14.61 17.25 -12.44
CA LEU A 204 13.53 18.04 -11.85
C LEU A 204 12.92 17.45 -10.58
N VAL A 205 12.13 18.26 -9.89
CA VAL A 205 11.29 17.87 -8.76
C VAL A 205 9.82 18.10 -9.12
N HIS A 206 9.06 17.02 -9.06
CA HIS A 206 7.62 17.02 -9.24
C HIS A 206 6.89 17.23 -7.91
N VAL A 207 5.71 17.83 -7.96
CA VAL A 207 4.89 18.11 -6.77
C VAL A 207 3.40 17.91 -7.05
N ASP A 208 2.76 17.14 -6.18
CA ASP A 208 1.33 16.90 -6.19
C ASP A 208 0.70 17.30 -4.86
N VAL A 209 -0.55 17.76 -4.92
CA VAL A 209 -1.45 17.86 -3.77
C VAL A 209 -2.36 16.63 -3.72
N LEU A 210 -2.48 16.04 -2.55
CA LEU A 210 -3.32 14.88 -2.27
C LEU A 210 -4.73 15.33 -1.87
N ARG A 211 -5.72 14.63 -2.41
CA ARG A 211 -7.14 14.78 -2.06
C ARG A 211 -7.74 13.43 -1.76
N ASP A 212 -8.68 13.42 -0.82
CA ASP A 212 -9.36 12.20 -0.41
C ASP A 212 -10.19 11.60 -1.55
N SER A 213 -10.06 10.29 -1.72
CA SER A 213 -10.81 9.50 -2.69
C SER A 213 -11.15 8.14 -2.09
N GLY A 214 -12.28 8.09 -1.39
CA GLY A 214 -12.70 6.92 -0.61
C GLY A 214 -11.69 6.58 0.48
N ALA A 215 -11.27 5.32 0.53
CA ALA A 215 -10.23 4.81 1.42
C ALA A 215 -8.80 5.21 1.01
N SER A 216 -8.62 5.85 -0.15
CA SER A 216 -7.33 6.25 -0.72
C SER A 216 -7.28 7.75 -1.02
N PHE A 217 -6.30 8.16 -1.84
CA PHE A 217 -6.12 9.51 -2.34
C PHE A 217 -6.04 9.58 -3.86
N VAL A 218 -6.25 10.79 -4.38
CA VAL A 218 -5.83 11.24 -5.71
C VAL A 218 -4.76 12.31 -5.54
N ALA A 219 -3.68 12.21 -6.29
CA ALA A 219 -2.56 13.13 -6.37
C ALA A 219 -2.71 13.96 -7.66
N SER A 220 -2.83 15.27 -7.50
CA SER A 220 -3.02 16.22 -8.61
C SER A 220 -1.95 17.29 -8.61
N ARG A 221 -1.56 17.75 -9.80
CA ARG A 221 -0.59 18.84 -9.95
C ARG A 221 -1.06 20.10 -9.25
N ILE A 222 -0.15 20.73 -8.51
CA ILE A 222 -0.40 22.06 -7.93
C ILE A 222 -0.44 23.11 -9.05
N VAL A 223 0.48 23.03 -10.01
CA VAL A 223 0.58 23.96 -11.14
C VAL A 223 0.60 23.17 -12.45
N GLN A 224 -0.26 23.53 -13.39
CA GLN A 224 -0.32 22.88 -14.70
C GLN A 224 0.90 23.25 -15.55
N ASN A 225 1.40 22.27 -16.33
CA ASN A 225 2.52 22.42 -17.26
C ASN A 225 3.81 22.99 -16.64
N LYS A 226 4.05 22.74 -15.35
CA LYS A 226 5.21 23.24 -14.62
C LYS A 226 5.60 22.30 -13.50
N GLU A 227 6.90 22.26 -13.22
CA GLU A 227 7.47 21.51 -12.09
C GLU A 227 7.90 22.44 -10.95
N PHE A 228 8.00 21.88 -9.74
CA PHE A 228 8.39 22.63 -8.55
C PHE A 228 9.79 23.22 -8.67
N LEU A 229 10.73 22.40 -9.15
CA LEU A 229 12.12 22.76 -9.40
C LEU A 229 12.57 22.09 -10.69
N THR A 230 13.26 22.83 -11.55
CA THR A 230 13.94 22.29 -12.73
C THR A 230 15.35 22.83 -12.80
N SER A 231 16.28 22.03 -13.34
CA SER A 231 17.67 22.44 -13.55
C SER A 231 17.98 22.58 -15.04
N THR A 232 18.78 23.59 -15.38
CA THR A 232 19.38 23.69 -16.73
C THR A 232 20.60 22.79 -16.90
N ASP A 233 21.18 22.32 -15.79
CA ASP A 233 22.35 21.44 -15.75
C ASP A 233 21.93 19.98 -15.93
N SER A 234 22.29 19.37 -17.06
CA SER A 234 21.91 18.00 -17.42
C SER A 234 22.52 16.91 -16.51
N TRP A 235 23.45 17.28 -15.63
CA TRP A 235 24.08 16.37 -14.65
C TRP A 235 23.41 16.46 -13.26
N SER A 236 22.42 17.35 -13.10
CA SER A 236 21.65 17.51 -11.87
C SER A 236 20.70 16.35 -11.66
N ARG A 237 20.86 15.55 -10.61
CA ARG A 237 20.06 14.36 -10.38
C ARG A 237 19.46 14.37 -8.97
N PRO A 238 18.35 15.11 -8.74
CA PRO A 238 17.62 14.99 -7.48
C PRO A 238 17.18 13.53 -7.27
N VAL A 239 17.33 13.00 -6.07
CA VAL A 239 17.04 11.58 -5.78
C VAL A 239 16.27 11.34 -4.48
N ASN A 240 16.34 12.25 -3.52
CA ASN A 240 15.62 12.10 -2.25
C ASN A 240 15.39 13.43 -1.55
N PHE A 241 14.48 13.46 -0.58
CA PHE A 241 14.23 14.62 0.26
C PHE A 241 14.22 14.29 1.76
N TYR A 242 14.50 15.29 2.58
CA TYR A 242 14.31 15.27 4.02
C TYR A 242 13.69 16.59 4.48
N VAL A 243 12.75 16.55 5.42
CA VAL A 243 12.27 17.76 6.10
C VAL A 243 13.12 17.97 7.36
N GLY A 244 13.82 19.10 7.44
CA GLY A 244 14.72 19.39 8.57
C GLY A 244 14.05 20.01 9.79
N PRO A 245 14.80 20.22 10.89
CA PRO A 245 14.30 20.82 12.13
C PRO A 245 13.79 22.26 11.97
N ASP A 246 14.21 22.95 10.91
CA ASP A 246 13.76 24.29 10.54
C ASP A 246 12.59 24.31 9.54
N GLY A 247 12.07 23.14 9.18
CA GLY A 247 10.96 22.99 8.24
C GLY A 247 11.34 23.14 6.76
N ALA A 248 12.62 23.34 6.45
CA ALA A 248 13.11 23.36 5.08
C ALA A 248 13.05 21.97 4.43
N LEU A 249 12.88 21.92 3.11
CA LEU A 249 13.00 20.71 2.32
C LEU A 249 14.45 20.57 1.85
N TYR A 250 15.15 19.55 2.34
CA TYR A 250 16.52 19.24 1.96
C TYR A 250 16.49 18.24 0.82
N MET A 251 16.88 18.66 -0.38
CA MET A 251 16.96 17.81 -1.56
C MET A 251 18.38 17.26 -1.71
N LEU A 252 18.48 15.94 -1.81
CA LEU A 252 19.71 15.24 -2.16
C LEU A 252 19.81 15.17 -3.69
N ASP A 253 20.93 15.62 -4.22
CA ASP A 253 21.29 15.50 -5.62
C ASP A 253 22.64 14.79 -5.71
N TYR A 254 22.65 13.54 -6.16
CA TYR A 254 23.87 12.72 -6.19
C TYR A 254 24.79 13.04 -7.37
N TYR A 255 24.38 13.94 -8.27
CA TYR A 255 25.14 14.53 -9.38
C TYR A 255 25.87 13.54 -10.30
N ARG A 256 25.31 13.26 -11.48
CA ARG A 256 25.91 12.32 -12.45
C ARG A 256 25.63 12.70 -13.88
N ARG A 257 26.64 12.51 -14.73
CA ARG A 257 26.47 12.55 -16.19
C ARG A 257 25.57 11.40 -16.66
N VAL A 258 25.97 10.17 -16.33
CA VAL A 258 25.27 8.92 -16.68
C VAL A 258 24.56 8.38 -15.44
N ILE A 259 23.25 8.14 -15.56
CA ILE A 259 22.39 7.61 -14.49
C ILE A 259 22.11 6.11 -14.65
N GLU A 260 22.17 5.59 -15.87
CA GLU A 260 21.77 4.21 -16.16
C GLU A 260 22.79 3.16 -15.73
N SER A 261 22.29 1.97 -15.38
CA SER A 261 23.15 0.81 -15.14
C SER A 261 23.81 0.34 -16.44
N PRO A 262 25.09 -0.07 -16.42
CA PRO A 262 25.77 -0.61 -17.60
C PRO A 262 25.03 -1.75 -18.29
N GLU A 263 24.31 -2.59 -17.53
CA GLU A 263 23.51 -3.70 -18.10
C GLU A 263 22.35 -3.23 -19.00
N TRP A 264 21.93 -1.96 -18.87
CA TRP A 264 20.85 -1.35 -19.65
C TRP A 264 21.33 -0.30 -20.66
N MET A 265 22.66 -0.16 -20.82
CA MET A 265 23.27 0.76 -21.78
C MET A 265 23.78 0.03 -23.02
N SER A 266 23.83 0.74 -24.14
CA SER A 266 24.49 0.19 -25.34
C SER A 266 26.01 0.07 -25.13
N ASP A 267 26.62 -0.91 -25.78
CA ASP A 267 28.09 -1.08 -25.81
C ASP A 267 28.82 0.21 -26.17
N GLU A 268 28.24 1.02 -27.05
CA GLU A 268 28.80 2.30 -27.49
C GLU A 268 28.90 3.29 -26.33
N VAL A 269 27.86 3.41 -25.51
CA VAL A 269 27.83 4.30 -24.34
C VAL A 269 28.86 3.87 -23.30
N ILE A 270 28.99 2.56 -23.07
CA ILE A 270 29.98 1.99 -22.15
C ILE A 270 31.40 2.26 -22.67
N LYS A 271 31.66 1.99 -23.95
CA LYS A 271 32.97 2.20 -24.59
C LYS A 271 33.37 3.68 -24.67
N ALA A 272 32.42 4.59 -24.75
CA ALA A 272 32.67 6.02 -24.75
C ALA A 272 33.22 6.56 -23.41
N GLY A 273 33.21 5.74 -22.35
CA GLY A 273 33.73 6.11 -21.03
C GLY A 273 32.87 7.13 -20.28
N GLY A 274 33.35 7.56 -19.11
CA GLY A 274 32.70 8.59 -18.28
C GLY A 274 31.52 8.10 -17.42
N LEU A 275 31.36 6.78 -17.24
CA LEU A 275 30.29 6.20 -16.41
C LEU A 275 30.28 6.73 -14.96
N TYR A 276 31.46 7.10 -14.45
CA TYR A 276 31.63 7.59 -13.09
C TYR A 276 31.75 9.11 -12.98
N ASP A 277 31.55 9.84 -14.08
CA ASP A 277 31.64 11.29 -14.10
C ASP A 277 30.64 11.92 -13.11
N GLY A 278 31.17 12.71 -12.17
CA GLY A 278 30.39 13.41 -11.15
C GLY A 278 30.23 12.66 -9.82
N MET A 279 30.73 11.42 -9.68
CA MET A 279 30.50 10.58 -8.50
C MET A 279 30.90 11.17 -7.14
N ASP A 280 31.79 12.17 -7.14
CA ASP A 280 32.34 12.87 -5.98
C ASP A 280 31.75 14.28 -5.81
N LYS A 281 30.71 14.65 -6.57
CA LYS A 281 30.15 16.01 -6.63
C LYS A 281 28.71 16.12 -6.14
N GLY A 282 28.27 15.19 -5.29
CA GLY A 282 26.94 15.23 -4.68
C GLY A 282 26.66 16.55 -3.97
N ARG A 283 25.39 16.99 -4.00
CA ARG A 283 24.91 18.28 -3.51
C ARG A 283 23.74 18.07 -2.56
N ILE A 284 23.68 18.91 -1.51
CA ILE A 284 22.51 19.01 -0.63
C ILE A 284 21.95 20.43 -0.79
N TYR A 285 20.73 20.53 -1.30
CA TYR A 285 20.04 21.82 -1.42
C TYR A 285 19.08 21.99 -0.25
N ARG A 286 19.21 23.10 0.49
CA ARG A 286 18.20 23.53 1.47
C ARG A 286 17.19 24.44 0.77
N ILE A 287 15.99 23.94 0.52
CA ILE A 287 14.92 24.68 -0.16
C ILE A 287 14.01 25.31 0.90
N THR A 288 13.82 26.62 0.81
CA THR A 288 13.03 27.41 1.76
C THR A 288 12.14 28.45 1.07
N PRO A 289 11.12 28.97 1.77
CA PRO A 289 10.50 30.24 1.40
C PRO A 289 11.54 31.36 1.34
N THR A 290 11.28 32.39 0.53
CA THR A 290 12.19 33.53 0.36
C THR A 290 12.37 34.36 1.64
N ASN A 291 11.41 34.32 2.56
CA ASN A 291 11.45 34.99 3.85
C ASN A 291 11.94 34.08 5.00
N ALA A 292 12.53 32.92 4.69
CA ALA A 292 13.00 31.99 5.71
C ALA A 292 14.14 32.58 6.57
N LYS A 293 14.15 32.21 7.85
CA LYS A 293 15.23 32.57 8.77
C LYS A 293 16.53 31.86 8.38
N THR A 294 17.64 32.41 8.87
CA THR A 294 18.96 31.76 8.80
C THR A 294 18.89 30.36 9.43
N ALA A 295 19.71 29.44 8.94
CA ALA A 295 19.74 28.04 9.38
C ALA A 295 20.42 27.90 10.76
N GLU A 296 19.89 28.57 11.79
CA GLU A 296 20.48 28.64 13.13
C GLU A 296 20.62 27.28 13.81
N TRP A 297 19.79 26.30 13.45
CA TRP A 297 19.88 24.92 13.92
C TRP A 297 21.23 24.25 13.61
N THR A 298 21.96 24.72 12.59
CA THR A 298 23.32 24.25 12.27
C THR A 298 24.34 24.55 13.37
N ARG A 299 24.02 25.45 14.31
CA ARG A 299 24.84 25.70 15.51
C ARG A 299 24.69 24.59 16.57
N GLY A 300 23.78 23.64 16.36
CA GLY A 300 23.62 22.45 17.17
C GLY A 300 22.15 22.18 17.51
N VAL A 301 21.73 20.93 17.34
CA VAL A 301 20.41 20.43 17.78
C VAL A 301 20.61 19.60 19.05
N THR A 302 19.89 19.93 20.12
CA THR A 302 20.09 19.34 21.45
C THR A 302 19.02 18.31 21.85
N LEU A 303 18.10 17.95 20.96
CA LEU A 303 16.93 17.10 21.28
C LEU A 303 17.31 15.78 21.96
N GLY A 304 18.41 15.13 21.55
CA GLY A 304 18.88 13.89 22.17
C GLY A 304 19.28 14.00 23.65
N LYS A 305 19.56 15.23 24.12
CA LYS A 305 19.92 15.55 25.51
C LYS A 305 18.72 15.97 26.36
N SER A 306 17.54 16.12 25.76
CA SER A 306 16.33 16.52 26.47
C SER A 306 15.87 15.44 27.45
N SER A 307 15.36 15.88 28.60
CA SER A 307 14.69 15.01 29.56
C SER A 307 13.38 14.46 28.99
N PRO A 308 12.88 13.31 29.47
CA PRO A 308 11.58 12.78 29.06
C PRO A 308 10.44 13.82 29.13
N ALA A 309 10.37 14.60 30.21
CA ALA A 309 9.37 15.66 30.35
C ALA A 309 9.49 16.79 29.30
N GLU A 310 10.70 17.11 28.84
CA GLU A 310 10.90 18.05 27.74
C GLU A 310 10.52 17.43 26.39
N LEU A 311 10.81 16.14 26.17
CA LEU A 311 10.42 15.42 24.97
C LEU A 311 8.90 15.41 24.77
N VAL A 312 8.11 15.26 25.84
CA VAL A 312 6.63 15.37 25.75
C VAL A 312 6.18 16.71 25.16
N LYS A 313 6.88 17.82 25.47
CA LYS A 313 6.53 19.14 24.92
C LYS A 313 6.72 19.21 23.41
N TYR A 314 7.73 18.54 22.88
CA TYR A 314 8.03 18.52 21.44
C TYR A 314 7.01 17.71 20.62
N LEU A 315 6.24 16.81 21.24
CA LEU A 315 5.16 16.10 20.56
C LEU A 315 4.07 17.04 20.02
N ASN A 316 3.94 18.24 20.60
CA ASN A 316 2.97 19.25 20.16
C ASN A 316 3.53 20.26 19.15
N ASN A 317 4.74 20.05 18.63
CA ASN A 317 5.39 20.96 17.68
C ASN A 317 4.73 20.90 16.30
N GLU A 318 4.63 22.01 15.58
CA GLU A 318 4.02 22.06 14.24
C GLU A 318 4.86 21.33 13.17
N ASN A 319 6.18 21.28 13.33
CA ASN A 319 7.08 20.56 12.44
C ASN A 319 7.21 19.09 12.88
N TYR A 320 6.84 18.17 11.98
CA TYR A 320 6.86 16.73 12.21
C TYR A 320 8.22 16.19 12.65
N TRP A 321 9.32 16.80 12.18
CA TRP A 321 10.68 16.38 12.56
C TRP A 321 10.85 16.36 14.08
N TRP A 322 10.35 17.37 14.79
CA TRP A 322 10.43 17.43 16.25
C TRP A 322 9.53 16.40 16.92
N ARG A 323 8.32 16.21 16.41
CA ARG A 323 7.35 15.28 16.99
C ARG A 323 7.82 13.84 16.91
N ILE A 324 8.19 13.37 15.71
CA ILE A 324 8.56 11.96 15.50
C ILE A 324 9.86 11.60 16.22
N ASN A 325 10.85 12.52 16.25
CA ASN A 325 12.09 12.28 16.98
C ASN A 325 11.88 12.31 18.50
N ALA A 326 11.01 13.18 19.01
CA ALA A 326 10.69 13.20 20.43
C ALA A 326 9.95 11.93 20.85
N GLN A 327 8.98 11.45 20.06
CA GLN A 327 8.32 10.16 20.29
C GLN A 327 9.33 9.00 20.28
N ARG A 328 10.16 8.90 19.24
CA ARG A 328 11.19 7.85 19.15
C ARG A 328 12.08 7.84 20.39
N LEU A 329 12.56 9.01 20.84
CA LEU A 329 13.41 9.13 22.02
C LEU A 329 12.66 8.82 23.33
N LEU A 330 11.37 9.12 23.43
CA LEU A 330 10.55 8.72 24.59
C LEU A 330 10.43 7.20 24.68
N VAL A 331 10.14 6.55 23.57
CA VAL A 331 10.01 5.08 23.50
C VAL A 331 11.35 4.41 23.78
N ASP A 332 12.43 4.86 23.14
CA ASP A 332 13.80 4.37 23.35
C ASP A 332 14.26 4.51 24.81
N LYS A 333 13.93 5.63 25.47
CA LYS A 333 14.24 5.83 26.91
C LYS A 333 13.39 4.96 27.84
N GLY A 334 12.18 4.56 27.43
CA GLY A 334 11.29 3.70 28.22
C GLY A 334 10.81 4.30 29.56
N ASP A 335 10.97 5.60 29.78
CA ASP A 335 10.64 6.24 31.05
C ASP A 335 9.12 6.43 31.21
N ARG A 336 8.49 5.55 31.98
CA ARG A 336 7.05 5.58 32.24
C ARG A 336 6.61 6.68 33.21
N SER A 337 7.53 7.46 33.79
CA SER A 337 7.16 8.59 34.65
C SER A 337 6.40 9.68 33.90
N VAL A 338 6.51 9.75 32.56
CA VAL A 338 5.81 10.74 31.72
C VAL A 338 4.38 10.36 31.33
N VAL A 339 3.89 9.18 31.75
CA VAL A 339 2.53 8.72 31.40
C VAL A 339 1.46 9.75 31.79
N PRO A 340 1.47 10.38 32.99
CA PRO A 340 0.49 11.42 33.33
C PRO A 340 0.50 12.62 32.36
N GLU A 341 1.68 13.08 31.95
CA GLU A 341 1.85 14.17 30.99
C GLU A 341 1.38 13.78 29.59
N LEU A 342 1.64 12.55 29.15
CA LEU A 342 1.14 12.01 27.88
C LEU A 342 -0.38 11.89 27.89
N THR A 343 -0.98 11.39 28.98
CA THR A 343 -2.44 11.31 29.14
C THR A 343 -3.08 12.69 29.12
N LYS A 344 -2.43 13.69 29.73
CA LYS A 344 -2.87 15.09 29.64
C LYS A 344 -2.78 15.61 28.20
N LEU A 345 -1.65 15.39 27.53
CA LEU A 345 -1.44 15.84 26.15
C LEU A 345 -2.46 15.19 25.19
N LEU A 346 -2.80 13.92 25.39
CA LEU A 346 -3.84 13.22 24.63
C LEU A 346 -5.22 13.89 24.73
N LYS A 347 -5.51 14.61 25.82
CA LYS A 347 -6.79 15.30 26.02
C LYS A 347 -6.78 16.75 25.54
N GLU A 348 -5.65 17.44 25.74
CA GLU A 348 -5.57 18.91 25.63
C GLU A 348 -4.67 19.40 24.48
N GLY A 349 -3.89 18.52 23.85
CA GLY A 349 -2.92 18.87 22.82
C GLY A 349 -3.54 19.29 21.49
N SER A 350 -2.70 19.77 20.57
CA SER A 350 -3.08 19.90 19.15
C SER A 350 -3.44 18.53 18.57
N PRO A 351 -4.16 18.43 17.45
CA PRO A 351 -4.43 17.16 16.78
C PRO A 351 -3.20 16.24 16.65
N MET A 352 -2.08 16.81 16.19
CA MET A 352 -0.82 16.08 16.06
C MET A 352 -0.19 15.75 17.42
N GLY A 353 -0.28 16.65 18.40
CA GLY A 353 0.16 16.37 19.76
C GLY A 353 -0.58 15.20 20.40
N ARG A 354 -1.91 15.12 20.20
CA ARG A 354 -2.75 14.02 20.69
C ARG A 354 -2.39 12.70 20.01
N LEU A 355 -2.16 12.72 18.69
CA LEU A 355 -1.74 11.54 17.93
C LEU A 355 -0.43 10.97 18.46
N HIS A 356 0.59 11.81 18.57
CA HIS A 356 1.90 11.41 19.06
C HIS A 356 1.86 11.01 20.55
N ALA A 357 0.99 11.60 21.37
CA ALA A 357 0.77 11.17 22.75
C ALA A 357 0.19 9.75 22.82
N LEU A 358 -0.84 9.46 22.01
CA LEU A 358 -1.46 8.13 21.94
C LEU A 358 -0.44 7.05 21.55
N TRP A 359 0.34 7.29 20.50
CA TRP A 359 1.35 6.33 20.06
C TRP A 359 2.60 6.27 20.96
N SER A 360 2.91 7.33 21.70
CA SER A 360 3.94 7.28 22.75
C SER A 360 3.48 6.41 23.92
N LEU A 361 2.20 6.50 24.32
CA LEU A 361 1.61 5.59 25.31
C LEU A 361 1.65 4.13 24.83
N ASP A 362 1.37 3.86 23.55
CA ASP A 362 1.48 2.52 22.96
C ASP A 362 2.92 2.00 23.00
N GLY A 363 3.88 2.81 22.54
CA GLY A 363 5.31 2.44 22.56
C GLY A 363 5.87 2.22 23.96
N LEU A 364 5.34 2.90 24.98
CA LEU A 364 5.67 2.69 26.40
C LEU A 364 4.89 1.53 27.05
N ASN A 365 4.03 0.84 26.29
CA ASN A 365 3.12 -0.20 26.78
C ASN A 365 2.29 0.29 28.00
N ALA A 366 1.74 1.50 27.86
CA ALA A 366 0.99 2.22 28.88
C ALA A 366 -0.40 2.69 28.39
N VAL A 367 -0.88 2.13 27.27
CA VAL A 367 -2.26 2.33 26.82
C VAL A 367 -3.22 1.62 27.76
N GLU A 368 -4.27 2.34 28.13
CA GLU A 368 -5.37 1.87 28.95
C GLU A 368 -6.67 2.09 28.15
N PRO A 369 -7.75 1.34 28.41
CA PRO A 369 -8.99 1.47 27.65
C PRO A 369 -9.52 2.91 27.58
N GLU A 370 -9.39 3.68 28.65
CA GLU A 370 -9.77 5.10 28.72
C GLU A 370 -9.02 6.00 27.73
N HIS A 371 -7.75 5.69 27.40
CA HIS A 371 -6.98 6.41 26.40
C HIS A 371 -7.57 6.21 25.01
N VAL A 372 -7.88 4.95 24.67
CA VAL A 372 -8.53 4.57 23.41
C VAL A 372 -9.93 5.21 23.32
N MET A 373 -10.72 5.15 24.39
CA MET A 373 -12.06 5.75 24.44
C MET A 373 -12.03 7.27 24.24
N THR A 374 -11.05 7.94 24.84
CA THR A 374 -10.81 9.38 24.65
C THR A 374 -10.56 9.67 23.18
N ALA A 375 -9.63 8.95 22.54
CA ALA A 375 -9.26 9.16 21.15
C ALA A 375 -10.37 8.75 20.14
N LEU A 376 -11.19 7.75 20.46
CA LEU A 376 -12.39 7.38 19.66
C LEU A 376 -13.47 8.48 19.69
N GLY A 377 -13.45 9.35 20.70
CA GLY A 377 -14.34 10.50 20.85
C GLY A 377 -13.84 11.79 20.22
N ASP A 378 -12.65 11.78 19.60
CA ASP A 378 -11.99 12.98 19.10
C ASP A 378 -12.72 13.61 17.90
N SER A 379 -12.64 14.94 17.77
CA SER A 379 -13.21 15.68 16.65
C SER A 379 -12.51 15.35 15.32
N GLU A 380 -11.21 15.06 15.36
CA GLU A 380 -10.40 14.78 14.19
C GLU A 380 -10.57 13.34 13.73
N ALA A 381 -10.91 13.16 12.45
CA ALA A 381 -11.09 11.82 11.86
C ALA A 381 -9.82 10.97 11.98
N GLY A 382 -8.65 11.56 11.73
CA GLY A 382 -7.38 10.85 11.86
C GLY A 382 -7.05 10.38 13.27
N MET A 383 -7.52 11.09 14.32
CA MET A 383 -7.41 10.61 15.70
C MET A 383 -8.30 9.39 15.95
N ARG A 384 -9.55 9.41 15.45
CA ARG A 384 -10.46 8.26 15.58
C ARG A 384 -9.94 7.04 14.82
N GLU A 385 -9.37 7.22 13.64
CA GLU A 385 -8.70 6.16 12.87
C GLU A 385 -7.54 5.53 13.64
N ASN A 386 -6.66 6.35 14.22
CA ASN A 386 -5.53 5.86 15.00
C ASN A 386 -5.97 5.20 16.31
N ALA A 387 -7.03 5.70 16.95
CA ALA A 387 -7.62 5.06 18.13
C ALA A 387 -8.11 3.63 17.82
N ILE A 388 -8.74 3.45 16.65
CA ILE A 388 -9.17 2.13 16.18
C ILE A 388 -7.97 1.20 15.97
N GLN A 389 -6.89 1.69 15.35
CA GLN A 389 -5.66 0.90 15.13
C GLN A 389 -4.99 0.48 16.45
N VAL A 390 -4.89 1.41 17.41
CA VAL A 390 -4.33 1.10 18.74
C VAL A 390 -5.22 0.08 19.46
N ALA A 391 -6.55 0.20 19.37
CA ALA A 391 -7.48 -0.74 19.98
C ALA A 391 -7.26 -2.20 19.56
N GLU A 392 -6.76 -2.46 18.35
CA GLU A 392 -6.49 -3.81 17.82
C GLU A 392 -5.65 -4.67 18.77
N ARG A 393 -4.64 -4.05 19.40
CA ARG A 393 -3.71 -4.74 20.32
C ARG A 393 -4.31 -5.05 21.68
N HIS A 394 -5.48 -4.48 21.98
CA HIS A 394 -6.14 -4.57 23.28
C HIS A 394 -7.50 -5.30 23.22
N LEU A 395 -8.00 -5.67 22.04
CA LEU A 395 -9.34 -6.29 21.87
C LEU A 395 -9.55 -7.55 22.72
N GLU A 396 -8.53 -8.40 22.85
CA GLU A 396 -8.63 -9.63 23.64
C GLU A 396 -8.71 -9.36 25.15
N LYS A 397 -8.09 -8.28 25.62
CA LYS A 397 -7.99 -7.93 27.05
C LYS A 397 -9.09 -6.98 27.52
N SER A 398 -9.72 -6.26 26.61
CA SER A 398 -10.68 -5.18 26.91
C SER A 398 -11.93 -5.29 26.02
N PRO A 399 -12.86 -6.22 26.33
CA PRO A 399 -14.10 -6.41 25.56
C PRO A 399 -14.97 -5.16 25.44
N GLU A 400 -14.88 -4.24 26.40
CA GLU A 400 -15.54 -2.93 26.38
C GLU A 400 -15.15 -2.08 25.15
N LEU A 401 -13.93 -2.25 24.62
CA LEU A 401 -13.49 -1.58 23.40
C LEU A 401 -14.26 -2.07 22.17
N VAL A 402 -14.62 -3.36 22.11
CA VAL A 402 -15.40 -3.90 20.99
C VAL A 402 -16.75 -3.19 20.87
N LYS A 403 -17.42 -2.97 22.00
CA LYS A 403 -18.70 -2.24 22.03
C LYS A 403 -18.53 -0.81 21.54
N ALA A 404 -17.52 -0.11 22.03
CA ALA A 404 -17.23 1.27 21.61
C ALA A 404 -16.87 1.37 20.12
N LEU A 405 -16.15 0.38 19.58
CA LEU A 405 -15.84 0.29 18.15
C LEU A 405 -17.10 0.09 17.31
N ILE A 406 -18.03 -0.79 17.71
CA ILE A 406 -19.31 -0.99 17.02
C ILE A 406 -20.13 0.31 16.92
N GLU A 407 -20.10 1.16 17.95
CA GLU A 407 -20.77 2.46 17.96
C GLU A 407 -20.22 3.42 16.88
N LYS A 408 -18.99 3.20 16.39
CA LYS A 408 -18.37 4.00 15.33
C LYS A 408 -18.70 3.54 13.91
N GLN A 409 -19.52 2.50 13.73
CA GLN A 409 -19.94 2.03 12.38
C GLN A 409 -20.60 3.13 11.53
N GLY A 410 -21.21 4.12 12.20
CA GLY A 410 -21.88 5.26 11.59
C GLY A 410 -21.01 6.51 11.43
N ASP A 411 -19.69 6.44 11.67
CA ASP A 411 -18.80 7.61 11.61
C ASP A 411 -19.01 8.42 10.32
N ILE A 412 -18.84 9.74 10.41
CA ILE A 412 -19.03 10.63 9.26
C ILE A 412 -17.92 10.45 8.22
N ASP A 413 -16.71 10.12 8.67
CA ASP A 413 -15.53 10.00 7.82
C ASP A 413 -15.39 8.59 7.23
N ALA A 414 -15.13 8.50 5.93
CA ALA A 414 -15.03 7.22 5.22
C ALA A 414 -13.80 6.40 5.61
N LYS A 415 -12.66 7.04 5.91
CA LYS A 415 -11.44 6.35 6.30
C LYS A 415 -11.53 5.79 7.72
N VAL A 416 -12.24 6.49 8.62
CA VAL A 416 -12.57 5.95 9.95
C VAL A 416 -13.42 4.69 9.82
N ARG A 417 -14.47 4.71 8.99
CA ARG A 417 -15.30 3.52 8.73
C ARG A 417 -14.49 2.39 8.08
N PHE A 418 -13.61 2.72 7.14
CA PHE A 418 -12.74 1.76 6.47
C PHE A 418 -11.78 1.07 7.44
N GLN A 419 -11.08 1.84 8.29
CA GLN A 419 -10.21 1.28 9.32
C GLN A 419 -11.01 0.47 10.34
N LEU A 420 -12.21 0.93 10.73
CA LEU A 420 -13.10 0.16 11.60
C LEU A 420 -13.49 -1.19 10.98
N LEU A 421 -13.82 -1.22 9.69
CA LEU A 421 -14.14 -2.45 8.98
C LEU A 421 -12.97 -3.44 8.97
N LEU A 422 -11.75 -2.93 8.78
CA LEU A 422 -10.53 -3.72 8.92
C LEU A 422 -10.42 -4.26 10.35
N THR A 423 -10.43 -3.42 11.38
CA THR A 423 -10.26 -3.83 12.79
C THR A 423 -11.32 -4.83 13.26
N LEU A 424 -12.60 -4.56 12.98
CA LEU A 424 -13.70 -5.46 13.36
C LEU A 424 -13.59 -6.85 12.71
N GLY A 425 -12.84 -6.99 11.62
CA GLY A 425 -12.59 -8.29 11.00
C GLY A 425 -11.75 -9.26 11.82
N TYR A 426 -11.20 -8.85 12.97
CA TYR A 426 -10.56 -9.74 13.96
C TYR A 426 -11.54 -10.35 14.97
N VAL A 427 -12.75 -9.80 15.10
CA VAL A 427 -13.71 -10.18 16.14
C VAL A 427 -14.86 -10.99 15.57
N ASP A 428 -15.08 -12.17 16.14
CA ASP A 428 -16.09 -13.12 15.69
C ASP A 428 -17.35 -13.06 16.58
N ALA A 429 -18.17 -12.02 16.38
CA ALA A 429 -19.43 -11.83 17.13
C ALA A 429 -20.59 -11.38 16.21
N PRO A 430 -21.86 -11.78 16.48
CA PRO A 430 -22.99 -11.45 15.60
C PRO A 430 -23.27 -9.95 15.41
N ASP A 431 -23.12 -9.17 16.48
CA ASP A 431 -23.24 -7.71 16.46
C ASP A 431 -22.08 -7.06 15.67
N VAL A 432 -20.87 -7.58 15.78
CA VAL A 432 -19.72 -7.19 14.95
C VAL A 432 -19.98 -7.48 13.48
N VAL A 433 -20.48 -8.67 13.14
CA VAL A 433 -20.84 -9.01 11.75
C VAL A 433 -21.87 -8.03 11.20
N THR A 434 -22.87 -7.67 12.01
CA THR A 434 -23.90 -6.68 11.63
C THR A 434 -23.28 -5.31 11.39
N ALA A 435 -22.40 -4.85 12.29
CA ALA A 435 -21.70 -3.56 12.14
C ALA A 435 -20.82 -3.52 10.88
N ARG A 436 -20.07 -4.60 10.62
CA ARG A 436 -19.24 -4.73 9.41
C ARG A 436 -20.06 -4.69 8.13
N ASN A 437 -21.21 -5.38 8.11
CA ASN A 437 -22.12 -5.36 6.97
C ASN A 437 -22.71 -3.96 6.76
N ASN A 438 -23.10 -3.26 7.83
CA ASN A 438 -23.59 -1.88 7.74
C ASN A 438 -22.55 -0.94 7.11
N ILE A 439 -21.28 -1.03 7.52
CA ILE A 439 -20.18 -0.27 6.93
C ILE A 439 -19.99 -0.64 5.45
N LEU A 440 -19.89 -1.95 5.16
CA LEU A 440 -19.73 -2.46 3.80
C LEU A 440 -20.81 -1.92 2.87
N PHE A 441 -22.09 -1.99 3.25
CA PHE A 441 -23.19 -1.54 2.41
C PHE A 441 -23.27 -0.02 2.28
N LYS A 442 -22.82 0.73 3.28
CA LYS A 442 -22.75 2.20 3.21
C LYS A 442 -21.72 2.66 2.17
N ASP A 443 -20.56 2.01 2.13
CA ASP A 443 -19.42 2.43 1.31
C ASP A 443 -19.06 1.44 0.18
N ILE A 444 -20.02 0.59 -0.21
CA ILE A 444 -19.79 -0.54 -1.14
C ILE A 444 -19.24 -0.16 -2.51
N LYS A 445 -19.41 1.10 -2.92
CA LYS A 445 -18.87 1.62 -4.19
C LYS A 445 -17.35 1.74 -4.17
N ASP A 446 -16.77 1.87 -2.98
CA ASP A 446 -15.32 1.83 -2.81
C ASP A 446 -14.82 0.38 -2.89
N LYS A 447 -13.96 0.11 -3.86
CA LYS A 447 -13.38 -1.23 -4.06
C LYS A 447 -12.60 -1.69 -2.82
N TRP A 448 -11.99 -0.78 -2.08
CA TRP A 448 -11.18 -1.11 -0.91
C TRP A 448 -12.05 -1.54 0.27
N VAL A 449 -13.21 -0.93 0.44
CA VAL A 449 -14.21 -1.38 1.42
C VAL A 449 -14.66 -2.81 1.14
N GLN A 450 -14.87 -3.15 -0.14
CA GLN A 450 -15.16 -4.54 -0.53
C GLN A 450 -14.03 -5.49 -0.16
N VAL A 451 -12.78 -5.14 -0.47
CA VAL A 451 -11.60 -5.97 -0.16
C VAL A 451 -11.42 -6.13 1.36
N ALA A 452 -11.55 -5.04 2.13
CA ALA A 452 -11.48 -5.04 3.59
C ALA A 452 -12.57 -5.92 4.22
N ALA A 453 -13.81 -5.89 3.70
CA ALA A 453 -14.86 -6.77 4.20
C ALA A 453 -14.54 -8.25 3.98
N LEU A 454 -13.92 -8.60 2.86
CA LEU A 454 -13.57 -9.98 2.53
C LEU A 454 -12.35 -10.49 3.29
N SER A 455 -11.54 -9.61 3.89
CA SER A 455 -10.34 -9.99 4.63
C SER A 455 -10.60 -10.50 6.05
N ALA A 456 -11.84 -10.43 6.55
CA ALA A 456 -12.14 -10.82 7.93
C ALA A 456 -12.00 -12.32 8.20
N ARG A 457 -11.61 -12.63 9.45
CA ARG A 457 -11.34 -13.98 9.95
C ARG A 457 -12.52 -14.93 9.76
N SER A 458 -13.71 -14.55 10.21
CA SER A 458 -14.95 -15.32 9.99
C SER A 458 -15.86 -14.67 8.96
N LEU A 459 -15.55 -14.88 7.67
CA LEU A 459 -16.43 -14.45 6.58
C LEU A 459 -17.51 -15.50 6.28
N LYS A 460 -18.79 -15.16 6.45
CA LYS A 460 -19.93 -15.97 6.02
C LYS A 460 -20.33 -15.63 4.59
N MET A 461 -19.56 -16.11 3.61
CA MET A 461 -19.73 -15.78 2.18
C MET A 461 -21.16 -15.99 1.66
N GLY A 462 -21.78 -17.14 1.96
CA GLY A 462 -23.17 -17.41 1.54
C GLY A 462 -24.20 -16.49 2.20
N GLY A 463 -23.99 -16.13 3.47
CA GLY A 463 -24.84 -15.17 4.18
C GLY A 463 -24.75 -13.76 3.57
N LEU A 464 -23.52 -13.30 3.29
CA LEU A 464 -23.28 -12.00 2.66
C LEU A 464 -23.89 -11.93 1.25
N LEU A 465 -23.75 -12.99 0.45
CA LEU A 465 -24.36 -13.03 -0.88
C LEU A 465 -25.88 -13.00 -0.82
N ASN A 466 -26.50 -13.71 0.12
CA ASN A 466 -27.94 -13.66 0.32
C ASN A 466 -28.40 -12.25 0.73
N GLU A 467 -27.67 -11.60 1.64
CA GLU A 467 -27.98 -10.24 2.06
C GLU A 467 -27.89 -9.23 0.90
N LEU A 468 -26.84 -9.32 0.08
CA LEU A 468 -26.69 -8.51 -1.14
C LEU A 468 -27.89 -8.63 -2.08
N ARG A 469 -28.42 -9.85 -2.25
CA ARG A 469 -29.58 -10.12 -3.13
C ARG A 469 -30.90 -9.59 -2.58
N THR A 470 -31.01 -9.41 -1.27
CA THR A 470 -32.21 -8.80 -0.65
C THR A 470 -32.25 -7.28 -0.79
N LYS A 471 -31.12 -6.64 -1.14
CA LYS A 471 -31.05 -5.18 -1.31
C LYS A 471 -31.42 -4.79 -2.74
N ALA A 472 -32.20 -3.72 -2.88
CA ALA A 472 -32.86 -3.30 -4.13
C ALA A 472 -31.92 -2.82 -5.26
N ASP A 473 -30.60 -2.87 -5.06
CA ASP A 473 -29.59 -2.25 -5.92
C ASP A 473 -28.53 -3.25 -6.40
N ALA A 474 -28.98 -4.41 -6.85
CA ALA A 474 -28.14 -5.55 -7.22
C ALA A 474 -27.07 -5.22 -8.29
N ALA A 475 -27.35 -4.28 -9.20
CA ALA A 475 -26.39 -3.85 -10.23
C ALA A 475 -25.14 -3.19 -9.62
N ASN A 476 -25.28 -2.47 -8.50
CA ASN A 476 -24.18 -1.81 -7.79
C ASN A 476 -23.28 -2.79 -7.02
N TYR A 477 -23.62 -4.08 -6.99
CA TYR A 477 -22.88 -5.10 -6.23
C TYR A 477 -22.12 -6.10 -7.10
N SER A 478 -22.19 -5.96 -8.43
CA SER A 478 -21.58 -6.90 -9.38
C SER A 478 -20.09 -7.18 -9.10
N SER A 479 -19.32 -6.16 -8.73
CA SER A 479 -17.90 -6.29 -8.36
C SER A 479 -17.70 -7.12 -7.09
N LEU A 480 -18.50 -6.89 -6.04
CA LEU A 480 -18.45 -7.68 -4.81
C LEU A 480 -18.94 -9.12 -5.03
N VAL A 481 -20.02 -9.31 -5.78
CA VAL A 481 -20.54 -10.63 -6.17
C VAL A 481 -19.46 -11.44 -6.90
N LYS A 482 -18.77 -10.81 -7.86
CA LYS A 482 -17.64 -11.41 -8.57
C LYS A 482 -16.52 -11.84 -7.61
N ARG A 483 -16.13 -11.00 -6.65
CA ARG A 483 -15.11 -11.33 -5.65
C ARG A 483 -15.52 -12.50 -4.76
N ILE A 484 -16.75 -12.50 -4.26
CA ILE A 484 -17.30 -13.60 -3.43
C ILE A 484 -17.33 -14.91 -4.23
N ALA A 485 -17.78 -14.86 -5.50
CA ALA A 485 -17.79 -16.02 -6.38
C ALA A 485 -16.38 -16.51 -6.71
N THR A 486 -15.40 -15.62 -6.86
CA THR A 486 -13.98 -15.99 -7.00
C THR A 486 -13.45 -16.72 -5.76
N MET A 487 -13.71 -16.20 -4.56
CA MET A 487 -13.32 -16.87 -3.31
C MET A 487 -13.94 -18.27 -3.21
N ASN A 488 -15.25 -18.39 -3.43
CA ASN A 488 -15.93 -19.68 -3.41
C ASN A 488 -15.40 -20.66 -4.47
N GLY A 489 -15.14 -20.18 -5.69
CA GLY A 489 -14.56 -21.01 -6.74
C GLY A 489 -13.17 -21.56 -6.34
N ALA A 490 -12.33 -20.73 -5.72
CA ALA A 490 -10.97 -21.09 -5.34
C ALA A 490 -10.89 -21.99 -4.10
N SER A 491 -11.63 -21.65 -3.03
CA SER A 491 -11.47 -22.26 -1.70
C SER A 491 -12.77 -22.75 -1.05
N GLY A 492 -13.95 -22.37 -1.58
CA GLY A 492 -15.24 -22.82 -1.06
C GLY A 492 -15.47 -24.32 -1.24
N THR A 493 -16.38 -24.89 -0.47
CA THR A 493 -16.82 -26.30 -0.59
C THR A 493 -17.51 -26.55 -1.93
N ASN A 494 -17.55 -27.81 -2.39
CA ASN A 494 -18.29 -28.14 -3.62
C ASN A 494 -19.77 -27.76 -3.50
N THR A 495 -20.37 -27.90 -2.33
CA THR A 495 -21.75 -27.49 -2.04
C THR A 495 -21.97 -25.99 -2.26
N GLU A 496 -21.05 -25.15 -1.79
CA GLU A 496 -21.13 -23.70 -2.00
C GLU A 496 -20.99 -23.32 -3.48
N VAL A 497 -20.07 -23.97 -4.21
CA VAL A 497 -19.92 -23.74 -5.66
C VAL A 497 -21.17 -24.16 -6.43
N HIS A 498 -21.76 -25.31 -6.11
CA HIS A 498 -23.04 -25.75 -6.70
C HIS A 498 -24.19 -24.80 -6.35
N SER A 499 -24.23 -24.28 -5.13
CA SER A 499 -25.21 -23.27 -4.73
C SER A 499 -25.11 -22.02 -5.59
N LEU A 500 -23.89 -21.52 -5.83
CA LEU A 500 -23.65 -20.38 -6.72
C LEU A 500 -24.07 -20.64 -8.17
N LEU A 501 -23.76 -21.82 -8.71
CA LEU A 501 -24.19 -22.20 -10.06
C LEU A 501 -25.72 -22.34 -10.16
N SER A 502 -26.38 -22.80 -9.11
CA SER A 502 -27.84 -22.82 -9.03
C SER A 502 -28.43 -21.41 -9.00
N VAL A 503 -27.83 -20.47 -8.27
CA VAL A 503 -28.24 -19.06 -8.26
C VAL A 503 -28.03 -18.44 -9.64
N TYR A 504 -26.86 -18.64 -10.24
CA TYR A 504 -26.57 -18.21 -11.60
C TYR A 504 -27.60 -18.73 -12.61
N GLY A 505 -27.98 -20.02 -12.53
CA GLY A 505 -28.98 -20.59 -13.43
C GLY A 505 -30.38 -19.96 -13.30
N LYS A 506 -30.68 -19.27 -12.19
CA LYS A 506 -31.95 -18.56 -11.96
C LYS A 506 -31.85 -17.09 -12.38
N ASP A 507 -30.81 -16.40 -11.93
CA ASP A 507 -30.71 -14.94 -12.01
C ASP A 507 -29.88 -14.48 -13.23
N ASN A 508 -29.13 -15.39 -13.84
CA ASN A 508 -28.24 -15.16 -14.98
C ASN A 508 -27.14 -14.09 -14.75
N ASP A 509 -26.72 -13.92 -13.49
CA ASP A 509 -25.77 -12.90 -13.03
C ASP A 509 -24.35 -13.13 -13.58
N ALA A 510 -23.86 -12.18 -14.38
CA ALA A 510 -22.54 -12.24 -14.98
C ALA A 510 -21.40 -12.25 -13.94
N GLY A 511 -21.56 -11.54 -12.82
CA GLY A 511 -20.56 -11.47 -11.76
C GLY A 511 -20.30 -12.84 -11.13
N ILE A 512 -21.34 -13.66 -10.95
CA ILE A 512 -21.19 -15.02 -10.40
C ILE A 512 -20.33 -15.88 -11.34
N ILE A 513 -20.66 -15.93 -12.62
CA ILE A 513 -19.94 -16.83 -13.54
C ILE A 513 -18.53 -16.35 -13.86
N GLU A 514 -18.32 -15.03 -13.99
CA GLU A 514 -16.99 -14.44 -14.12
C GLU A 514 -16.14 -14.74 -12.88
N GLY A 515 -16.72 -14.59 -11.69
CA GLY A 515 -16.06 -14.87 -10.44
C GLY A 515 -15.67 -16.34 -10.30
N LEU A 516 -16.62 -17.26 -10.55
CA LEU A 516 -16.37 -18.71 -10.54
C LEU A 516 -15.33 -19.12 -11.58
N SER A 517 -15.35 -18.55 -12.78
CA SER A 517 -14.35 -18.78 -13.83
C SER A 517 -12.94 -18.46 -13.33
N ALA A 518 -12.76 -17.31 -12.66
CA ALA A 518 -11.49 -16.91 -12.06
C ALA A 518 -11.10 -17.80 -10.88
N GLY A 519 -12.03 -18.11 -9.97
CA GLY A 519 -11.75 -18.91 -8.78
C GLY A 519 -11.39 -20.36 -9.09
N LEU A 520 -12.16 -21.00 -9.98
CA LEU A 520 -11.96 -22.40 -10.39
C LEU A 520 -10.62 -22.63 -11.10
N ARG A 521 -9.93 -21.57 -11.57
CA ARG A 521 -8.56 -21.65 -12.10
C ARG A 521 -7.55 -22.07 -11.04
N ASN A 522 -7.72 -21.56 -9.83
CA ASN A 522 -6.76 -21.73 -8.74
C ASN A 522 -7.22 -22.80 -7.73
N ARG A 523 -8.36 -23.45 -7.97
CA ARG A 523 -8.92 -24.46 -7.08
C ARG A 523 -8.04 -25.71 -7.05
N LYS A 524 -7.57 -26.08 -5.85
CA LYS A 524 -6.77 -27.30 -5.63
C LYS A 524 -7.62 -28.57 -5.52
N SER A 525 -8.83 -28.47 -4.99
CA SER A 525 -9.74 -29.61 -4.80
C SER A 525 -10.52 -29.98 -6.07
N VAL A 526 -10.83 -31.27 -6.23
CA VAL A 526 -11.63 -31.79 -7.34
C VAL A 526 -13.06 -31.24 -7.28
N PHE A 527 -13.52 -30.70 -8.40
CA PHE A 527 -14.89 -30.20 -8.60
C PHE A 527 -15.38 -30.61 -10.00
N LYS A 528 -16.61 -31.13 -10.08
CA LYS A 528 -17.24 -31.56 -11.33
C LYS A 528 -18.59 -30.88 -11.48
N LEU A 529 -18.91 -30.41 -12.68
CA LEU A 529 -20.23 -29.88 -13.00
C LEU A 529 -21.24 -31.03 -13.12
N THR A 530 -22.45 -30.81 -12.62
CA THR A 530 -23.61 -31.68 -12.87
C THR A 530 -24.10 -31.52 -14.31
N SER A 531 -24.86 -32.49 -14.84
CA SER A 531 -25.45 -32.39 -16.19
C SER A 531 -26.36 -31.17 -16.35
N ILE A 532 -27.09 -30.80 -15.29
CA ILE A 532 -27.97 -29.61 -15.26
C ILE A 532 -27.13 -28.34 -15.41
N GLU A 533 -26.05 -28.21 -14.64
CA GLU A 533 -25.17 -27.05 -14.71
C GLU A 533 -24.47 -26.95 -16.07
N GLN A 534 -24.00 -28.08 -16.63
CA GLN A 534 -23.42 -28.12 -17.97
C GLN A 534 -24.41 -27.61 -19.03
N ASN A 535 -25.66 -28.10 -18.98
CA ASN A 535 -26.70 -27.70 -19.92
C ASN A 535 -27.08 -26.22 -19.78
N ASN A 536 -27.20 -25.71 -18.54
CA ASN A 536 -27.51 -24.31 -18.28
C ASN A 536 -26.41 -23.38 -18.79
N LEU A 537 -25.14 -23.71 -18.51
CA LEU A 537 -23.99 -22.95 -18.98
C LEU A 537 -23.92 -22.93 -20.51
N LEU A 538 -24.06 -24.08 -21.17
CA LEU A 538 -24.05 -24.14 -22.63
C LEU A 538 -25.21 -23.38 -23.27
N THR A 539 -26.40 -23.47 -22.68
CA THR A 539 -27.57 -22.71 -23.15
C THR A 539 -27.30 -21.21 -23.08
N ASP A 540 -26.78 -20.73 -21.95
CA ASP A 540 -26.49 -19.31 -21.77
C ASP A 540 -25.28 -18.84 -22.62
N TYR A 541 -24.27 -19.68 -22.84
CA TYR A 541 -23.15 -19.37 -23.75
C TYR A 541 -23.62 -19.01 -25.16
N PHE A 542 -24.56 -19.79 -25.71
CA PHE A 542 -25.10 -19.52 -27.04
C PHE A 542 -26.07 -18.32 -27.04
N ALA A 543 -26.83 -18.13 -25.96
CA ALA A 543 -27.82 -17.05 -25.85
C ALA A 543 -27.21 -15.67 -25.56
N THR A 544 -26.14 -15.60 -24.77
CA THR A 544 -25.60 -14.32 -24.29
C THR A 544 -24.95 -13.49 -25.41
N THR A 545 -25.10 -12.18 -25.32
CA THR A 545 -24.43 -11.17 -26.16
C THR A 545 -23.23 -10.52 -25.45
N SER A 546 -23.03 -10.78 -24.16
CA SER A 546 -21.88 -10.26 -23.40
C SER A 546 -20.63 -11.08 -23.67
N GLY A 547 -19.58 -10.41 -24.17
CA GLY A 547 -18.28 -11.04 -24.47
C GLY A 547 -17.61 -11.62 -23.22
N ASP A 548 -17.56 -10.84 -22.14
CA ASP A 548 -16.93 -11.24 -20.88
C ASP A 548 -17.64 -12.45 -20.25
N LYS A 549 -18.97 -12.42 -20.26
CA LYS A 549 -19.79 -13.51 -19.75
C LYS A 549 -19.64 -14.77 -20.59
N SER A 550 -19.69 -14.65 -21.92
CA SER A 550 -19.47 -15.77 -22.84
C SER A 550 -18.10 -16.42 -22.61
N GLN A 551 -17.06 -15.59 -22.48
CA GLN A 551 -15.70 -16.05 -22.19
C GLN A 551 -15.58 -16.73 -20.83
N ALA A 552 -16.25 -16.21 -19.80
CA ALA A 552 -16.28 -16.81 -18.47
C ALA A 552 -16.93 -18.19 -18.47
N ILE A 553 -18.10 -18.33 -19.12
CA ILE A 553 -18.79 -19.62 -19.27
C ILE A 553 -17.89 -20.62 -20.00
N LEU A 554 -17.30 -20.21 -21.13
CA LEU A 554 -16.42 -21.05 -21.91
C LEU A 554 -15.20 -21.51 -21.11
N ASN A 555 -14.60 -20.62 -20.29
CA ASN A 555 -13.48 -20.96 -19.42
C ASN A 555 -13.87 -21.99 -18.36
N VAL A 556 -15.07 -21.89 -17.76
CA VAL A 556 -15.57 -22.90 -16.82
C VAL A 556 -15.76 -24.25 -17.51
N LEU A 557 -16.44 -24.26 -18.67
CA LEU A 557 -16.69 -25.48 -19.44
C LEU A 557 -15.39 -26.15 -19.93
N ARG A 558 -14.42 -25.37 -20.43
CA ARG A 558 -13.10 -25.89 -20.85
C ARG A 558 -12.34 -26.55 -19.70
N ARG A 559 -12.41 -25.96 -18.50
CA ARG A 559 -11.68 -26.46 -17.32
C ARG A 559 -12.31 -27.72 -16.72
N LYS A 560 -13.65 -27.79 -16.69
CA LYS A 560 -14.37 -28.86 -15.99
C LYS A 560 -14.89 -29.96 -16.92
N GLY A 561 -14.93 -29.69 -18.22
CA GLY A 561 -15.42 -30.59 -19.25
C GLY A 561 -16.95 -30.65 -19.31
N VAL A 562 -17.44 -31.18 -20.43
CA VAL A 562 -18.84 -31.57 -20.62
C VAL A 562 -18.85 -33.08 -20.73
N ALA A 563 -19.17 -33.74 -19.63
CA ALA A 563 -19.10 -35.20 -19.51
C ALA A 563 -20.40 -35.89 -19.97
N ASP A 564 -21.52 -35.17 -19.97
CA ASP A 564 -22.80 -35.70 -20.42
C ASP A 564 -22.86 -35.72 -21.95
N GLU A 565 -22.89 -36.93 -22.53
CA GLU A 565 -22.82 -37.11 -23.97
C GLU A 565 -24.01 -36.50 -24.71
N SER A 566 -25.20 -36.49 -24.09
CA SER A 566 -26.40 -35.89 -24.68
C SER A 566 -26.28 -34.37 -24.76
N VAL A 567 -25.82 -33.73 -23.68
CA VAL A 567 -25.57 -32.28 -23.59
C VAL A 567 -24.45 -31.89 -24.55
N LYS A 568 -23.38 -32.68 -24.62
CA LYS A 568 -22.24 -32.47 -25.51
C LYS A 568 -22.65 -32.50 -26.99
N LEU A 569 -23.39 -33.53 -27.41
CA LEU A 569 -23.87 -33.63 -28.80
C LEU A 569 -24.82 -32.48 -29.17
N ALA A 570 -25.70 -32.07 -28.25
CA ALA A 570 -26.57 -30.91 -28.46
C ALA A 570 -25.77 -29.60 -28.61
N ALA A 571 -24.72 -29.41 -27.80
CA ALA A 571 -23.83 -28.26 -27.90
C ALA A 571 -23.05 -28.23 -29.22
N ILE A 572 -22.49 -29.35 -29.66
CA ILE A 572 -21.77 -29.44 -30.95
C ILE A 572 -22.69 -29.06 -32.11
N LYS A 573 -23.94 -29.54 -32.11
CA LYS A 573 -24.92 -29.16 -33.14
C LYS A 573 -25.18 -27.64 -33.16
N LYS A 574 -25.37 -27.01 -31.99
CA LYS A 574 -25.54 -25.55 -31.89
C LYS A 574 -24.29 -24.79 -32.34
N ALA A 575 -23.11 -25.25 -31.94
CA ALA A 575 -21.84 -24.64 -32.35
C ALA A 575 -21.66 -24.65 -33.87
N ILE A 576 -21.97 -25.76 -34.55
CA ILE A 576 -21.91 -25.85 -36.02
C ILE A 576 -22.84 -24.85 -36.69
N VAL A 577 -24.03 -24.62 -36.14
CA VAL A 577 -24.96 -23.60 -36.66
C VAL A 577 -24.35 -22.21 -36.49
N VAL A 578 -23.83 -21.88 -35.30
CA VAL A 578 -23.22 -20.58 -35.01
C VAL A 578 -21.99 -20.32 -35.89
N MET A 579 -21.09 -21.29 -36.03
CA MET A 579 -19.87 -21.18 -36.86
C MET A 579 -20.19 -20.83 -38.32
N LYS A 580 -21.31 -21.35 -38.85
CA LYS A 580 -21.72 -21.18 -40.25
C LYS A 580 -22.56 -19.92 -40.50
N ASP A 581 -23.10 -19.32 -39.45
CA ASP A 581 -23.96 -18.13 -39.56
C ASP A 581 -23.11 -16.86 -39.67
N SER A 582 -22.87 -16.40 -40.91
CA SER A 582 -22.06 -15.21 -41.18
C SER A 582 -22.63 -13.91 -40.59
N SER A 583 -23.87 -13.91 -40.08
CA SER A 583 -24.44 -12.76 -39.36
C SER A 583 -23.96 -12.67 -37.91
N VAL A 584 -23.37 -13.74 -37.36
CA VAL A 584 -22.81 -13.76 -36.01
C VAL A 584 -21.38 -13.21 -35.99
N ASP A 585 -21.05 -12.45 -34.94
CA ASP A 585 -19.73 -11.89 -34.69
C ASP A 585 -18.60 -12.94 -34.85
N TYR A 586 -17.51 -12.55 -35.52
CA TYR A 586 -16.44 -13.48 -35.88
C TYR A 586 -15.76 -14.12 -34.66
N ARG A 587 -15.69 -13.42 -33.51
CA ARG A 587 -15.08 -13.98 -32.29
C ARG A 587 -15.98 -15.07 -31.71
N LYS A 588 -17.30 -14.83 -31.71
CA LYS A 588 -18.29 -15.83 -31.28
C LYS A 588 -18.31 -17.04 -32.21
N ARG A 589 -18.12 -16.84 -33.53
CA ARG A 589 -17.93 -17.94 -34.49
C ARG A 589 -16.63 -18.71 -34.30
N ALA A 590 -15.53 -18.03 -33.97
CA ALA A 590 -14.25 -18.69 -33.72
C ALA A 590 -14.20 -19.44 -32.37
N ALA A 591 -15.01 -19.00 -31.40
CA ALA A 591 -15.08 -19.62 -30.09
C ALA A 591 -16.06 -20.81 -30.03
N ALA A 592 -17.12 -20.80 -30.83
CA ALA A 592 -18.03 -21.94 -31.06
C ALA A 592 -17.31 -23.06 -31.81
#